data_AF-A0A1C9CA88-F1
#
_entry.id   AF-A0A1C9CA88-F1
#
_cell.length_a   1.000
_cell.length_b   1.000
_cell.length_c   1.000
_cell.angle_alpha   90.00
_cell.angle_beta   90.00
_cell.angle_gamma   90.00
#
_symmetry.space_group_name_H-M   'P 1'
#
loop_
_entity.id
_entity.type
_entity.pdbx_description
1 polymer ?
#
loop_
_entity_poly.entity_id
_entity_poly.type
_entity_poly.pdbx_seq_one_letter_code
_entity_poly.pdbx_strand_id
1 'polypeptide(L)' 'MSNLLNRKIQIFLSRKICKSQIIYYWGQIGRLKGTRYLDNKNLMHIIEFHDKTRIWIFFTEISNYIN' A
#
# COMPACT_ATOMS: atom_id res chain seq x y z
N MET A 1 -16.01 13.49 -9.43
CA MET A 1 -15.46 12.86 -8.21
C MET A 1 -14.99 11.46 -8.55
N SER A 2 -13.69 11.20 -8.64
CA SER A 2 -13.13 9.89 -9.00
C SER A 2 -13.10 8.95 -7.79
N ASN A 3 -13.75 7.80 -7.94
CA ASN A 3 -14.00 6.80 -6.90
C ASN A 3 -12.68 6.04 -6.58
N LEU A 4 -11.91 6.54 -5.60
CA LEU A 4 -10.60 5.99 -5.19
C LEU A 4 -10.65 4.55 -4.65
N LEU A 5 -11.84 4.04 -4.30
CA LEU A 5 -12.04 2.77 -3.60
C LEU A 5 -11.84 1.49 -4.44
N ASN A 6 -11.59 1.61 -5.75
CA ASN A 6 -11.47 0.43 -6.64
C ASN A 6 -10.14 0.29 -7.38
N ARG A 7 -9.11 1.04 -6.99
CA ARG A 7 -7.81 1.02 -7.68
C ARG A 7 -6.92 -0.16 -7.22
N LYS A 8 -6.25 -0.78 -8.19
CA LYS A 8 -5.16 -1.73 -7.95
C LYS A 8 -3.90 -0.94 -7.62
N ILE A 9 -3.12 -1.38 -6.65
CA ILE A 9 -1.92 -0.68 -6.22
C ILE A 9 -0.72 -1.61 -6.34
N GLN A 10 0.36 -1.10 -6.91
CA GLN A 10 1.66 -1.76 -6.89
C GLN A 10 2.58 -1.08 -5.87
N ILE A 11 3.24 -1.89 -5.05
CA ILE A 11 4.11 -1.42 -3.96
C ILE A 11 5.55 -1.37 -4.43
N PHE A 12 6.26 -0.32 -4.03
CA PHE A 12 7.68 -0.16 -4.31
C PHE A 12 8.40 0.25 -3.03
N LEU A 13 9.34 -0.58 -2.60
CA LEU A 13 10.11 -0.31 -1.40
C LEU A 13 10.93 0.98 -1.55
N SER A 14 10.65 1.94 -0.67
CA SER A 14 11.60 2.99 -0.36
C SER A 14 12.70 2.39 0.51
N ARG A 15 13.96 2.73 0.25
CA ARG A 15 15.19 2.18 0.88
C ARG A 15 15.22 2.21 2.43
N LYS A 16 14.24 2.82 3.09
CA LYS A 16 14.20 3.04 4.54
C LYS A 16 13.46 1.97 5.36
N ILE A 17 12.67 1.09 4.74
CA ILE A 17 11.86 0.11 5.50
C ILE A 17 12.27 -1.31 5.13
N CYS A 18 13.33 -1.79 5.78
CA CYS A 18 13.69 -3.21 5.85
C CYS A 18 12.80 -3.93 6.88
N LYS A 19 11.47 -3.95 6.66
CA LYS A 19 10.60 -4.92 7.32
C LYS A 19 10.44 -6.10 6.37
N SER A 20 10.91 -7.27 6.80
CA SER A 20 10.89 -8.54 6.05
C SER A 20 9.52 -8.86 5.43
N GLN A 21 8.42 -8.39 6.05
CA GLN A 21 7.08 -8.50 5.50
C GLN A 21 6.86 -7.67 4.22
N ILE A 22 7.34 -6.43 4.12
CA ILE A 22 7.09 -5.58 2.94
C ILE A 22 7.90 -6.06 1.72
N ILE A 23 9.07 -6.65 1.95
CA ILE A 23 9.91 -7.28 0.91
C ILE A 23 9.18 -8.43 0.21
N TYR A 24 8.44 -9.25 0.97
CA TYR A 24 7.68 -10.37 0.40
C TYR A 24 6.60 -9.90 -0.60
N TYR A 25 5.98 -8.75 -0.35
CA TYR A 25 4.93 -8.19 -1.19
C TYR A 25 5.43 -7.16 -2.22
N TRP A 26 6.75 -7.00 -2.34
CA TRP A 26 7.34 -6.09 -3.30
C TRP A 26 7.04 -6.53 -4.75
N GLY A 27 6.64 -5.58 -5.60
CA GLY A 27 6.25 -5.85 -6.98
C GLY A 27 4.89 -6.54 -7.13
N GLN A 28 4.28 -7.02 -6.04
CA GLN A 28 2.93 -7.58 -6.06
C GLN A 28 1.87 -6.48 -6.18
N ILE A 29 0.75 -6.84 -6.80
CA ILE A 29 -0.42 -5.98 -6.93
C ILE A 29 -1.41 -6.34 -5.84
N GLY A 30 -1.73 -5.37 -4.98
CA GLY A 30 -2.76 -5.49 -3.96
C GLY A 30 -3.93 -4.56 -4.24
N ARG A 31 -5.05 -4.81 -3.55
CA ARG A 31 -6.24 -3.96 -3.59
C ARG A 31 -6.25 -3.03 -2.39
N LEU A 32 -6.41 -1.73 -2.64
CA LEU A 32 -6.61 -0.77 -1.57
C LEU A 32 -7.93 -1.04 -0.86
N LYS A 33 -7.90 -1.21 0.46
CA LYS A 33 -9.10 -1.36 1.29
C LYS A 33 -9.45 -0.13 2.09
N GLY A 34 -8.48 0.73 2.34
CA GLY A 34 -8.69 1.91 3.16
C GLY A 34 -7.40 2.66 3.43
N THR A 35 -7.56 3.81 4.06
CA THR A 35 -6.47 4.74 4.36
C THR A 35 -6.62 5.22 5.80
N ARG A 36 -5.51 5.44 6.48
CA ARG A 36 -5.48 5.98 7.84
C ARG A 36 -4.32 6.94 7.98
N TYR A 37 -4.57 8.08 8.62
CA TYR A 37 -3.52 8.98 9.08
C TYR A 37 -3.07 8.52 10.47
N LEU A 38 -1.76 8.27 10.63
CA LEU A 38 -1.13 8.10 11.94
C LEU A 38 -0.90 9.47 12.59
N ASP A 39 -0.42 10.43 11.80
CA ASP A 39 -0.21 11.83 12.19
C ASP A 39 -0.44 12.75 10.98
N ASN A 40 -0.37 14.09 11.18
CA ASN A 40 -0.52 15.11 10.12
C ASN A 40 0.42 14.93 8.91
N LYS A 41 1.47 14.11 9.02
CA LYS A 41 2.45 13.84 7.95
C LYS A 41 2.53 12.37 7.52
N ASN A 42 1.90 11.46 8.27
CA ASN A 42 2.10 10.02 8.11
C ASN A 42 0.80 9.35 7.66
N LEU A 43 0.62 9.23 6.34
CA LEU A 43 -0.50 8.52 5.72
C LEU A 43 -0.14 7.06 5.45
N MET A 44 -1.00 6.14 5.90
CA MET A 44 -0.91 4.71 5.61
C MET A 44 -2.12 4.22 4.83
N HIS A 45 -1.89 3.19 4.01
CA HIS A 45 -2.88 2.48 3.24
C HIS A 45 -2.94 1.03 3.71
N ILE A 46 -4.14 0.49 3.90
CA ILE A 46 -4.33 -0.94 4.08
C ILE A 46 -4.53 -1.59 2.71
N ILE A 47 -3.62 -2.49 2.36
CA ILE A 47 -3.61 -3.20 1.08
C ILE A 47 -3.90 -4.67 1.35
N GLU A 48 -4.89 -5.22 0.66
CA GLU A 48 -5.22 -6.65 0.67
C GLU A 48 -4.62 -7.32 -0.57
N PHE A 49 -3.83 -8.37 -0.36
CA PHE A 49 -3.21 -9.15 -1.43
C PHE A 49 -4.03 -10.40 -1.78
N HIS A 50 -3.58 -11.13 -2.81
CA HIS A 50 -4.28 -12.29 -3.34
C HIS A 50 -4.44 -13.42 -2.30
N ASP A 51 -3.50 -13.56 -1.38
CA ASP A 51 -3.53 -14.48 -0.24
C ASP A 51 -4.49 -14.05 0.88
N LYS A 52 -5.27 -12.98 0.66
CA LYS A 52 -6.13 -12.30 1.66
C LYS A 52 -5.36 -11.68 2.83
N THR A 53 -4.03 -11.63 2.76
CA THR A 53 -3.22 -10.93 3.76
C THR A 53 -3.41 -9.44 3.61
N ARG A 54 -3.49 -8.74 4.74
CA ARG A 54 -3.67 -7.29 4.80
C ARG A 54 -2.48 -6.63 5.48
N ILE A 55 -1.89 -5.64 4.82
CA ILE A 55 -0.72 -4.93 5.34
C ILE A 55 -0.96 -3.44 5.27
N TRP A 56 -0.55 -2.76 6.34
CA TRP A 56 -0.47 -1.31 6.38
C TRP A 56 0.86 -0.85 5.80
N ILE A 57 0.80 -0.07 4.73
CA ILE A 57 1.98 0.42 3.99
C ILE A 57 1.89 1.95 3.93
N PHE A 58 3.02 2.64 4.10
CA PHE A 58 3.02 4.09 4.01
C PHE A 58 2.77 4.55 2.57
N PHE A 59 2.06 5.66 2.41
CA PHE A 59 1.79 6.26 1.08
C PHE A 59 3.09 6.47 0.28
N THR A 60 4.16 6.87 0.96
CA THR A 60 5.49 7.11 0.35
C THR A 60 6.16 5.85 -0.20
N GLU A 61 5.61 4.66 0.05
CA GLU A 61 6.12 3.36 -0.38
C GLU A 61 5.26 2.71 -1.47
N ILE A 62 4.32 3.46 -2.03
CA ILE A 62 3.44 3.02 -3.09
C ILE A 62 3.89 3.73 -4.36
N SER A 63 4.33 2.97 -5.38
CA SER A 63 4.84 3.59 -6.61
C SER A 63 3.76 3.98 -7.60
N ASN A 64 2.64 3.25 -7.66
CA ASN A 64 1.62 3.51 -8.67
C ASN A 64 0.22 3.05 -8.23
N TYR A 65 -0.74 3.96 -8.38
CA TYR A 65 -2.16 3.66 -8.37
C TYR A 65 -2.56 3.28 -9.80
N ILE A 66 -2.77 2.00 -10.04
CA ILE A 66 -3.25 1.47 -11.32
C ILE A 66 -4.77 1.53 -11.28
N ASN A 67 -5.36 2.24 -12.23
CA ASN A 67 -6.81 2.43 -12.34
C ASN A 67 -7.48 1.18 -12.93
#